data_AF-A0A2S3XTT4-F1
#
_entry.id   AF-A0A2S3XTT4-F1
#
_cell.length_a   1.000
_cell.length_b   1.000
_cell.length_c   1.000
_cell.angle_alpha   90.00
_cell.angle_beta   90.00
_cell.angle_gamma   90.00
#
_symmetry.space_group_name_H-M   'P 1'
#
loop_
_entity.id
_entity.type
_entity.pdbx_description
1 polymer ?
#
loop_
_entity_poly.entity_id
_entity_poly.type
_entity_poly.pdbx_seq_one_letter_code
_entity_poly.pdbx_strand_id
1 'polypeptide(L)'
;MKKTALLTMLSFADPDLRAQIEALPEGTAFIGISTTGQAIAVDLDSESPHVLVCTASGGGSTTMLRSLTAQFLHQGAHALVLDTKRISHLWAKALPTVTHRGNIAGIHDALLGLAAELDRRLGLDGDLDTVPRLIVAVDEANATLRRLARYWETFRQKDDPKTSPAIAALEEALWVGRAARVHVIFDGRPQSTVLRGAARELLATLILARFTADTWQVLAPAAGPAPKQRHPQRGRFHVIQHGEVDETQAIRMTDADVVTWFTDPDDPTA
;
A
#
# COMPACT_ATOMS: atom_id res chain seq x y z
N MET A 1 -5.41 2.82 -36.34
CA MET A 1 -4.73 2.27 -35.14
C MET A 1 -5.26 0.88 -34.87
N LYS A 2 -4.41 -0.15 -34.88
CA LYS A 2 -4.82 -1.51 -34.47
C LYS A 2 -5.19 -1.45 -33.00
N LYS A 3 -6.42 -1.83 -32.65
CA LYS A 3 -6.84 -2.05 -31.27
C LYS A 3 -5.98 -3.19 -30.72
N THR A 4 -4.99 -2.89 -29.89
CA THR A 4 -4.30 -3.91 -29.10
C THR A 4 -5.35 -4.58 -28.21
N ALA A 5 -5.40 -5.91 -28.21
CA ALA A 5 -6.30 -6.63 -27.33
C ALA A 5 -5.94 -6.26 -25.87
N LEU A 6 -6.95 -5.87 -25.08
CA LEU A 6 -6.75 -5.52 -23.69
C LEU A 6 -6.28 -6.75 -22.91
N LEU A 7 -5.14 -6.63 -22.21
CA LEU A 7 -4.60 -7.70 -21.35
C LEU A 7 -5.64 -8.05 -20.27
N THR A 8 -5.98 -9.33 -20.14
CA THR A 8 -7.01 -9.81 -19.18
C THR A 8 -6.41 -10.27 -17.86
N MET A 9 -5.13 -10.58 -17.84
CA MET A 9 -4.37 -10.97 -16.65
C MET A 9 -2.89 -10.66 -16.89
N LEU A 10 -2.23 -10.16 -15.86
CA LEU A 10 -0.80 -9.90 -15.86
C LEU A 10 -0.22 -10.68 -14.67
N SER A 11 0.54 -11.74 -14.94
CA SER A 11 0.96 -12.72 -13.93
C SER A 11 2.41 -12.52 -13.58
N PHE A 12 2.75 -12.47 -12.28
CA PHE A 12 4.14 -12.37 -11.84
C PHE A 12 4.96 -13.63 -12.18
N ALA A 13 4.29 -14.77 -12.35
CA ALA A 13 4.95 -16.01 -12.78
C ALA A 13 5.48 -15.96 -14.24
N ASP A 14 5.18 -14.91 -15.00
CA ASP A 14 5.78 -14.68 -16.31
C ASP A 14 7.24 -14.21 -16.12
N PRO A 15 8.23 -14.97 -16.61
CA PRO A 15 9.65 -14.68 -16.36
C PRO A 15 10.11 -13.35 -16.97
N ASP A 16 9.58 -12.96 -18.13
CA ASP A 16 9.97 -11.71 -18.78
C ASP A 16 9.45 -10.50 -18.00
N LEU A 17 8.26 -10.63 -17.42
CA LEU A 17 7.69 -9.59 -16.56
C LEU A 17 8.39 -9.57 -15.20
N ARG A 18 8.70 -10.73 -14.62
CA ARG A 18 9.46 -10.84 -13.38
C ARG A 18 10.81 -10.14 -13.51
N ALA A 19 11.56 -10.42 -14.56
CA ALA A 19 12.84 -9.77 -14.82
C ALA A 19 12.72 -8.24 -14.96
N GLN A 20 11.64 -7.74 -15.58
CA GLN A 20 11.37 -6.30 -15.65
C GLN A 20 11.08 -5.69 -14.27
N ILE A 21 10.35 -6.40 -13.42
CA ILE A 21 10.05 -5.99 -12.05
C ILE A 21 11.33 -5.98 -11.19
N GLU A 22 12.17 -7.00 -11.31
CA GLU A 22 13.43 -7.10 -10.58
C GLU A 22 14.46 -6.04 -11.00
N ALA A 23 14.40 -5.59 -12.25
CA ALA A 23 15.26 -4.53 -12.78
C ALA A 23 14.78 -3.11 -12.42
N LEU A 24 13.64 -2.96 -11.74
CA LEU A 24 13.15 -1.65 -11.33
C LEU A 24 14.10 -0.96 -10.34
N PRO A 25 14.29 0.36 -10.43
CA PRO A 25 15.07 1.12 -9.46
C PRO A 25 14.57 0.91 -8.02
N GLU A 26 15.48 0.99 -7.06
CA GLU A 26 15.10 0.96 -5.64
C GLU A 26 14.05 2.03 -5.34
N GLY A 27 13.05 1.70 -4.53
CA GLY A 27 11.97 2.62 -4.17
C GLY A 27 10.85 2.68 -5.20
N THR A 28 10.95 1.93 -6.29
CA THR A 28 9.88 1.83 -7.29
C THR A 28 9.22 0.46 -7.27
N ALA A 29 7.90 0.40 -7.50
CA ALA A 29 7.19 -0.87 -7.61
C ALA A 29 6.18 -0.85 -8.74
N PHE A 30 6.17 -1.92 -9.53
CA PHE A 30 5.29 -2.10 -10.65
C PHE A 30 3.83 -2.30 -10.21
N ILE A 31 2.94 -1.50 -10.77
CA ILE A 31 1.49 -1.60 -10.56
C ILE A 31 0.86 -2.45 -11.66
N GLY A 32 1.21 -2.20 -12.93
CA GLY A 32 0.61 -2.91 -14.07
C GLY A 32 0.88 -2.28 -15.43
N ILE A 33 0.13 -2.71 -16.44
CA ILE A 33 0.21 -2.17 -17.81
C ILE A 33 -1.09 -1.43 -18.15
N SER A 34 -0.96 -0.18 -18.59
CA SER A 34 -2.09 0.65 -19.02
C SER A 34 -2.75 0.11 -20.29
N THR A 35 -3.95 0.59 -20.62
CA THR A 35 -4.61 0.26 -21.88
C THR A 35 -3.86 0.76 -23.14
N THR A 36 -2.91 1.69 -22.98
CA THR A 36 -2.03 2.16 -24.05
C THR A 36 -0.75 1.34 -24.18
N GLY A 37 -0.54 0.36 -23.29
CA GLY A 37 0.66 -0.49 -23.27
C GLY A 37 1.81 0.08 -22.45
N GLN A 38 1.59 1.17 -21.71
CA GLN A 38 2.60 1.78 -20.84
C GLN A 38 2.71 1.01 -19.51
N ALA A 39 3.94 0.77 -19.06
CA ALA A 39 4.22 0.29 -17.71
C ALA A 39 3.90 1.40 -16.69
N ILE A 40 3.06 1.07 -15.70
CA ILE A 40 2.68 1.96 -14.61
C ILE A 40 3.31 1.43 -13.32
N ALA A 41 4.03 2.30 -12.63
CA ALA A 41 4.73 1.99 -11.38
C ALA A 41 4.55 3.14 -10.39
N VAL A 42 4.68 2.84 -9.10
CA VAL A 42 4.87 3.85 -8.06
C VAL A 42 6.37 4.12 -7.90
N ASP A 43 6.74 5.37 -7.68
CA ASP A 43 8.06 5.79 -7.18
C ASP A 43 7.87 6.49 -5.83
N LEU A 44 8.43 5.89 -4.77
CA LEU A 44 8.30 6.36 -3.40
C LEU A 44 9.20 7.54 -3.04
N ASP A 45 10.27 7.75 -3.82
CA ASP A 45 11.31 8.73 -3.54
C ASP A 45 11.08 10.03 -4.32
N SER A 46 10.83 9.93 -5.63
CA SER A 46 10.73 11.10 -6.50
C SER A 46 9.30 11.66 -6.60
N GLU A 47 8.29 10.81 -6.51
CA GLU A 47 6.90 11.19 -6.78
C GLU A 47 6.03 11.15 -5.52
N SER A 48 5.81 9.95 -4.95
CA SER A 48 4.71 9.68 -4.03
C SER A 48 5.16 8.91 -2.79
N PRO A 49 5.26 9.52 -1.60
CA PRO A 49 5.76 8.80 -0.43
C PRO A 49 4.78 7.74 0.09
N HIS A 50 3.50 7.81 -0.27
CA HIS A 50 2.47 6.88 0.17
C HIS A 50 1.52 6.51 -0.97
N VAL A 51 0.85 5.35 -0.87
CA VAL A 51 -0.07 4.83 -1.88
C VAL A 51 -1.44 4.61 -1.26
N LEU A 52 -2.50 5.12 -1.91
CA LEU A 52 -3.87 4.77 -1.56
C LEU A 52 -4.37 3.68 -2.50
N VAL A 53 -4.82 2.57 -1.94
CA VAL A 53 -5.61 1.57 -2.66
C VAL A 53 -7.05 1.69 -2.17
N CYS A 54 -7.98 1.99 -3.08
CA CYS A 54 -9.38 2.14 -2.71
C CYS A 54 -10.25 1.30 -3.65
N THR A 55 -10.71 0.15 -3.14
CA THR A 55 -11.54 -0.77 -3.91
C THR A 55 -12.82 -1.18 -3.18
N ALA A 56 -13.88 -1.48 -3.93
CA ALA A 56 -14.98 -2.27 -3.39
C ALA A 56 -14.64 -3.76 -3.33
N SER A 57 -15.46 -4.51 -2.57
CA SER A 57 -15.25 -5.93 -2.35
C SER A 57 -14.99 -6.69 -3.66
N GLY A 58 -13.96 -7.54 -3.63
CA GLY A 58 -13.47 -8.28 -4.80
C GLY A 58 -12.79 -7.41 -5.87
N GLY A 59 -12.46 -6.15 -5.56
CA GLY A 59 -11.74 -5.23 -6.45
C GLY A 59 -10.23 -5.47 -6.50
N GLY A 60 -9.70 -6.29 -5.59
CA GLY A 60 -8.31 -6.75 -5.63
C GLY A 60 -7.34 -5.97 -4.75
N SER A 61 -7.82 -5.23 -3.74
CA SER A 61 -6.93 -4.48 -2.83
C SER A 61 -5.90 -5.35 -2.14
N THR A 62 -6.30 -6.50 -1.59
CA THR A 62 -5.36 -7.45 -0.96
C THR A 62 -4.25 -7.91 -1.91
N THR A 63 -4.60 -8.21 -3.18
CA THR A 63 -3.60 -8.56 -4.19
C THR A 63 -2.66 -7.40 -4.45
N MET A 64 -3.18 -6.18 -4.59
CA MET A 64 -2.36 -4.98 -4.82
C MET A 64 -1.41 -4.71 -3.65
N LEU A 65 -1.90 -4.73 -2.40
CA LEU A 65 -1.07 -4.57 -1.20
C LEU A 65 0.04 -5.61 -1.15
N ARG A 66 -0.31 -6.89 -1.38
CA ARG A 66 0.68 -7.98 -1.44
C ARG A 66 1.72 -7.74 -2.53
N SER A 67 1.27 -7.45 -3.77
CA SER A 67 2.17 -7.28 -4.91
C SER A 67 3.15 -6.13 -4.71
N LEU A 68 2.69 -4.97 -4.23
CA LEU A 68 3.56 -3.82 -4.00
C LEU A 68 4.50 -4.07 -2.83
N THR A 69 3.99 -4.62 -1.71
CA THR A 69 4.82 -4.90 -0.53
C THR A 69 5.92 -5.93 -0.86
N ALA A 70 5.60 -7.00 -1.58
CA ALA A 70 6.57 -8.01 -1.99
C ALA A 70 7.69 -7.42 -2.86
N GLN A 71 7.37 -6.54 -3.81
CA GLN A 71 8.39 -5.90 -4.64
C GLN A 71 9.36 -5.04 -3.80
N PHE A 72 8.86 -4.27 -2.84
CA PHE A 72 9.74 -3.52 -1.94
C PHE A 72 10.57 -4.40 -1.02
N LEU A 73 10.00 -5.51 -0.52
CA LEU A 73 10.76 -6.49 0.27
C LEU A 73 11.92 -7.09 -0.54
N HIS A 74 11.72 -7.36 -1.83
CA HIS A 74 12.77 -7.86 -2.73
C HIS A 74 13.89 -6.83 -2.92
N GLN A 75 13.58 -5.54 -2.85
CA GLN A 75 14.57 -4.46 -2.86
C GLN A 75 15.25 -4.24 -1.50
N GLY A 76 15.03 -5.12 -0.51
CA GLY A 76 15.63 -5.03 0.82
C GLY A 76 14.84 -4.21 1.84
N ALA A 77 13.59 -3.83 1.55
CA ALA A 77 12.73 -3.19 2.54
C ALA A 77 12.34 -4.16 3.66
N HIS A 78 11.92 -3.59 4.80
CA HIS A 78 11.16 -4.29 5.82
C HIS A 78 9.68 -3.92 5.71
N ALA A 79 8.78 -4.75 6.24
CA ALA A 79 7.35 -4.44 6.23
C ALA A 79 6.67 -4.62 7.59
N LEU A 80 5.77 -3.69 7.91
CA LEU A 80 4.74 -3.83 8.94
C LEU A 80 3.39 -4.07 8.25
N VAL A 81 2.83 -5.28 8.39
CA VAL A 81 1.57 -5.66 7.77
C VAL A 81 0.46 -5.71 8.82
N LEU A 82 -0.52 -4.81 8.68
CA LEU A 82 -1.68 -4.71 9.56
C LEU A 82 -2.88 -5.40 8.88
N ASP A 83 -3.10 -6.67 9.20
CA ASP A 83 -4.16 -7.52 8.64
C ASP A 83 -5.26 -7.78 9.68
N THR A 84 -6.19 -6.84 9.83
CA THR A 84 -7.31 -6.97 10.78
C THR A 84 -8.25 -8.14 10.46
N LYS A 85 -8.26 -8.65 9.21
CA LYS A 85 -9.00 -9.85 8.81
C LYS A 85 -8.29 -11.14 9.23
N ARG A 86 -6.98 -11.10 9.44
CA ARG A 86 -6.08 -12.20 9.86
C ARG A 86 -5.91 -13.32 8.85
N ILE A 87 -6.42 -13.13 7.64
CA ILE A 87 -6.45 -14.13 6.57
C ILE A 87 -5.95 -13.59 5.23
N SER A 88 -5.86 -12.27 5.06
CA SER A 88 -5.54 -11.61 3.79
C SER A 88 -4.06 -11.73 3.45
N HIS A 89 -3.20 -11.68 4.47
CA HIS A 89 -1.75 -11.57 4.32
C HIS A 89 -1.00 -12.68 5.05
N LEU A 90 -1.46 -13.93 4.94
CA LEU A 90 -0.81 -15.06 5.62
C LEU A 90 0.63 -15.32 5.13
N TRP A 91 0.92 -15.01 3.87
CA TRP A 91 2.28 -15.04 3.31
C TRP A 91 3.30 -14.28 4.16
N ALA A 92 2.89 -13.15 4.75
CA ALA A 92 3.75 -12.27 5.53
C ALA A 92 4.29 -12.93 6.80
N LYS A 93 3.61 -13.94 7.34
CA LYS A 93 4.05 -14.62 8.57
C LYS A 93 5.28 -15.50 8.39
N ALA A 94 5.60 -15.87 7.15
CA ALA A 94 6.73 -16.74 6.84
C ALA A 94 8.04 -15.97 6.63
N LEU A 95 8.01 -14.64 6.58
CA LEU A 95 9.14 -13.82 6.17
C LEU A 95 9.77 -13.10 7.38
N PRO A 96 11.09 -13.21 7.60
CA PRO A 96 11.75 -12.64 8.79
C PRO A 96 11.78 -11.11 8.78
N THR A 97 11.78 -10.48 7.61
CA THR A 97 11.76 -9.02 7.43
C THR A 97 10.36 -8.41 7.57
N VAL A 98 9.35 -9.22 7.91
CA VAL A 98 7.95 -8.78 7.99
C VAL A 98 7.39 -8.95 9.39
N THR A 99 6.95 -7.83 9.97
CA THR A 99 6.14 -7.82 11.18
C THR A 99 4.66 -7.87 10.81
N HIS A 100 4.04 -9.05 10.95
CA HIS A 100 2.59 -9.20 10.73
C HIS A 100 1.81 -9.04 12.06
N ARG A 101 0.75 -8.22 12.06
CA ARG A 101 -0.19 -8.06 13.18
C ARG A 101 -1.63 -8.06 12.69
N GLY A 102 -2.49 -8.83 13.37
CA GLY A 102 -3.92 -8.92 12.99
C GLY A 102 -4.92 -8.89 14.14
N ASN A 103 -4.47 -8.94 15.40
CA ASN A 103 -5.33 -8.65 16.54
C ASN A 103 -5.18 -7.17 16.91
N ILE A 104 -6.25 -6.54 17.42
CA ILE A 104 -6.29 -5.08 17.55
C ILE A 104 -5.29 -4.53 18.57
N ALA A 105 -5.05 -5.25 19.68
CA ALA A 105 -4.04 -4.87 20.67
C ALA A 105 -2.64 -4.93 20.05
N GLY A 106 -2.31 -6.02 19.35
CA GLY A 106 -1.03 -6.14 18.66
C GLY A 106 -0.85 -5.15 17.51
N ILE A 107 -1.93 -4.72 16.84
CA ILE A 107 -1.89 -3.61 15.86
C ILE A 107 -1.61 -2.29 16.58
N HIS A 108 -2.28 -2.04 17.71
CA HIS A 108 -2.03 -0.85 18.53
C HIS A 108 -0.56 -0.77 18.96
N ASP A 109 -0.02 -1.83 19.56
CA ASP A 109 1.37 -1.88 20.03
C ASP A 109 2.37 -1.71 18.88
N ALA A 110 2.11 -2.32 17.73
CA ALA A 110 2.99 -2.17 16.57
C ALA A 110 2.99 -0.74 16.01
N LEU A 111 1.86 -0.03 16.08
CA LEU A 111 1.79 1.38 15.70
C LEU A 111 2.46 2.29 16.73
N LEU A 112 2.47 1.94 18.01
CA LEU A 112 3.32 2.63 18.99
C LEU A 112 4.80 2.41 18.71
N GLY A 113 5.18 1.18 18.32
CA GLY A 113 6.54 0.88 17.84
C GLY A 113 6.90 1.67 16.58
N LEU A 114 5.94 1.87 15.67
CA LEU A 114 6.12 2.73 14.49
C LEU A 114 6.41 4.18 14.89
N ALA A 115 5.69 4.74 15.87
CA ALA A 115 5.98 6.10 16.36
C ALA A 115 7.41 6.22 16.89
N ALA A 116 7.83 5.27 17.73
CA ALA A 116 9.20 5.26 18.25
C ALA A 116 10.26 5.12 17.14
N GLU A 117 9.97 4.33 16.09
CA GLU A 117 10.85 4.20 14.95
C GLU A 117 10.91 5.47 14.09
N LEU A 118 9.80 6.19 13.92
CA LEU A 118 9.79 7.49 13.26
C LEU A 118 10.66 8.49 14.02
N ASP A 119 10.48 8.60 15.34
CA ASP A 119 11.29 9.48 16.19
C ASP A 119 12.78 9.15 16.10
N ARG A 120 13.12 7.85 16.17
CA ARG A 120 14.50 7.38 16.04
C ARG A 120 15.11 7.79 14.69
N ARG A 121 14.39 7.59 13.59
CA ARG A 121 14.88 7.90 12.23
C ARG A 121 14.98 9.39 11.97
N LEU A 122 14.03 10.19 12.44
CA LEU A 122 14.10 11.64 12.34
C LEU A 122 15.28 12.21 13.14
N GLY A 123 15.62 11.59 14.27
CA GLY A 123 16.81 11.93 15.05
C GLY A 123 18.16 11.52 14.43
N LEU A 124 18.15 10.86 13.26
CA LEU A 124 19.37 10.60 12.47
C LEU A 124 19.71 11.76 11.53
N ASP A 125 18.95 12.86 11.55
CA ASP A 125 19.19 14.08 10.77
C ASP A 125 19.36 13.81 9.25
N GLY A 126 18.66 12.78 8.75
CA GLY A 126 18.66 12.37 7.34
C GLY A 126 19.69 11.30 6.97
N ASP A 127 20.55 10.86 7.90
CA ASP A 127 21.48 9.74 7.68
C ASP A 127 20.74 8.38 7.76
N LEU A 128 20.14 7.98 6.63
CA LEU A 128 19.31 6.79 6.51
C LEU A 128 19.91 5.73 5.58
N ASP A 129 21.16 5.89 5.15
CA ASP A 129 21.78 5.03 4.14
C ASP A 129 21.79 3.56 4.55
N THR A 130 22.05 3.28 5.83
CA THR A 130 22.05 1.92 6.38
C THR A 130 20.70 1.49 6.98
N VAL A 131 19.68 2.34 6.94
CA VAL A 131 18.36 2.07 7.52
C VAL A 131 17.44 1.53 6.44
N PRO A 132 16.97 0.27 6.54
CA PRO A 132 16.04 -0.28 5.56
C PRO A 132 14.77 0.54 5.46
N ARG A 133 14.30 0.71 4.22
CA ARG A 133 12.98 1.27 3.92
C ARG A 133 11.92 0.48 4.68
N LEU A 134 10.99 1.17 5.32
CA LEU A 134 9.88 0.51 6.01
C LEU A 134 8.57 0.72 5.25
N ILE A 135 7.94 -0.38 4.84
CA ILE A 135 6.61 -0.38 4.23
C ILE A 135 5.55 -0.72 5.29
N VAL A 136 4.62 0.20 5.52
CA VAL A 136 3.45 -0.01 6.38
C VAL A 136 2.25 -0.34 5.48
N ALA A 137 1.92 -1.63 5.37
CA ALA A 137 0.78 -2.10 4.59
C ALA A 137 -0.44 -2.23 5.51
N VAL A 138 -1.47 -1.44 5.26
CA VAL A 138 -2.69 -1.38 6.08
C VAL A 138 -3.87 -1.98 5.31
N ASP A 139 -4.23 -3.23 5.59
CA ASP A 139 -5.42 -3.85 5.02
C ASP A 139 -6.68 -3.34 5.73
N GLU A 140 -7.74 -3.08 4.97
CA GLU A 140 -9.04 -2.62 5.47
C GLU A 140 -8.94 -1.49 6.51
N ALA A 141 -8.21 -0.43 6.17
CA ALA A 141 -7.84 0.61 7.10
C ALA A 141 -9.05 1.25 7.81
N ASN A 142 -10.18 1.43 7.13
CA ASN A 142 -11.41 1.94 7.78
C ASN A 142 -11.88 1.04 8.92
N ALA A 143 -11.81 -0.29 8.76
CA ALA A 143 -12.19 -1.22 9.81
C ALA A 143 -11.14 -1.25 10.93
N THR A 144 -9.87 -1.25 10.57
CA THR A 144 -8.73 -1.19 11.50
C THR A 144 -8.80 0.04 12.40
N LEU A 145 -8.95 1.24 11.82
CA LEU A 145 -9.02 2.50 12.55
C LEU A 145 -10.24 2.60 13.46
N ARG A 146 -11.43 2.18 13.00
CA ARG A 146 -12.62 2.13 13.87
C ARG A 146 -12.41 1.21 15.08
N ARG A 147 -11.74 0.07 14.88
CA ARG A 147 -11.44 -0.87 15.97
C ARG A 147 -10.38 -0.31 16.91
N LEU A 148 -9.37 0.40 16.41
CA LEU A 148 -8.36 1.07 17.23
C LEU A 148 -8.99 2.16 18.10
N ALA A 149 -9.89 2.97 17.54
CA ALA A 149 -10.59 4.01 18.29
C ALA A 149 -11.39 3.40 19.45
N ARG A 150 -12.18 2.34 19.18
CA ARG A 150 -12.95 1.63 20.22
C ARG A 150 -12.07 0.93 21.26
N TYR A 151 -10.98 0.32 20.81
CA TYR A 151 -9.99 -0.28 21.70
C TYR A 151 -9.45 0.79 22.65
N TRP A 152 -9.04 1.94 22.12
CA TRP A 152 -8.54 3.05 22.91
C TRP A 152 -9.59 3.62 23.88
N GLU A 153 -10.83 3.82 23.44
CA GLU A 153 -11.93 4.25 24.31
C GLU A 153 -12.13 3.32 25.51
N THR A 154 -11.82 2.02 25.36
CA THR A 154 -11.99 1.02 26.40
C THR A 154 -10.85 1.04 27.42
N PHE A 155 -9.60 1.28 26.98
CA PHE A 155 -8.41 1.12 27.81
C PHE A 155 -7.76 2.43 28.27
N ARG A 156 -8.07 3.56 27.63
CA ARG A 156 -7.52 4.86 27.99
C ARG A 156 -7.95 5.27 29.40
N GLN A 157 -7.03 5.85 30.13
CA GLN A 157 -7.24 6.46 31.43
C GLN A 157 -7.77 7.90 31.29
N LYS A 158 -8.07 8.54 32.42
CA LYS A 158 -8.65 9.88 32.45
C LYS A 158 -7.73 10.93 31.81
N ASP A 159 -6.43 10.81 32.04
CA ASP A 159 -5.42 11.78 31.61
C ASP A 159 -4.78 11.41 30.25
N ASP A 160 -5.15 10.25 29.71
CA ASP A 160 -4.71 9.81 28.39
C ASP A 160 -5.35 10.65 27.27
N PRO A 161 -4.67 10.80 26.12
CA PRO A 161 -5.21 11.54 24.98
C PRO A 161 -6.56 10.97 24.52
N LYS A 162 -7.44 11.84 24.03
CA LYS A 162 -8.74 11.40 23.49
C LYS A 162 -8.59 10.54 22.24
N THR A 163 -7.69 10.95 21.35
CA THR A 163 -7.36 10.20 20.13
C THR A 163 -6.42 9.05 20.48
N SER A 164 -6.60 7.91 19.82
CA SER A 164 -5.71 6.77 20.00
C SER A 164 -4.29 7.13 19.54
N PRO A 165 -3.26 6.91 20.39
CA PRO A 165 -1.87 7.16 20.01
C PRO A 165 -1.42 6.31 18.82
N ALA A 166 -1.98 5.10 18.65
CA ALA A 166 -1.75 4.28 17.47
C ALA A 166 -2.31 4.90 16.17
N ILE A 167 -3.48 5.57 16.24
CA ILE A 167 -4.03 6.29 15.09
C ILE A 167 -3.17 7.51 14.78
N ALA A 168 -2.77 8.26 15.81
CA ALA A 168 -1.87 9.40 15.66
C ALA A 168 -0.52 8.99 15.05
N ALA A 169 0.05 7.86 15.44
CA ALA A 169 1.28 7.33 14.87
C ALA A 169 1.18 7.03 13.36
N LEU A 170 0.03 6.49 12.92
CA LEU A 170 -0.20 6.25 11.49
C LEU A 170 -0.42 7.56 10.72
N GLU A 171 -1.06 8.57 11.32
CA GLU A 171 -1.18 9.91 10.75
C GLU A 171 0.19 10.57 10.60
N GLU A 172 1.02 10.50 11.65
CA GLU A 172 2.39 11.01 11.64
C GLU A 172 3.24 10.32 10.57
N ALA A 173 3.12 8.99 10.43
CA ALA A 173 3.81 8.25 9.37
C ALA A 173 3.47 8.74 7.95
N LEU A 174 2.27 9.30 7.72
CA LEU A 174 1.95 9.92 6.43
C LEU A 174 2.60 11.29 6.27
N TRP A 175 2.75 12.05 7.36
CA TRP A 175 3.31 13.40 7.33
C TRP A 175 4.83 13.43 7.21
N VAL A 176 5.53 12.67 8.05
CA VAL A 176 6.99 12.69 8.14
C VAL A 176 7.64 11.46 7.51
N GLY A 177 6.84 10.51 7.00
CA GLY A 177 7.31 9.22 6.51
C GLY A 177 8.38 9.32 5.44
N ARG A 178 8.25 10.26 4.48
CA ARG A 178 9.27 10.48 3.45
C ARG A 178 10.65 10.76 4.07
N ALA A 179 10.70 11.69 5.02
CA ALA A 179 11.95 12.07 5.69
C ALA A 179 12.53 10.93 6.54
N ALA A 180 11.68 10.01 7.00
CA ALA A 180 12.07 8.83 7.77
C ALA A 180 12.23 7.55 6.91
N ARG A 181 12.13 7.63 5.57
CA ARG A 181 12.14 6.44 4.68
C ARG A 181 11.10 5.38 5.09
N VAL A 182 9.93 5.85 5.56
CA VAL A 182 8.74 5.07 5.94
C VAL A 182 7.60 5.41 5.00
N HIS A 183 7.02 4.39 4.38
CA HIS A 183 5.99 4.55 3.35
C HIS A 183 4.76 3.74 3.70
N VAL A 184 3.59 4.24 3.33
CA VAL A 184 2.31 3.66 3.74
C VAL A 184 1.57 3.22 2.49
N ILE A 185 1.21 1.94 2.42
CA ILE A 185 0.31 1.40 1.40
C ILE A 185 -1.03 1.15 2.09
N PHE A 186 -1.99 2.02 1.83
CA PHE A 186 -3.22 2.13 2.61
C PHE A 186 -4.40 1.57 1.82
N ASP A 187 -4.96 0.41 2.20
CA ASP A 187 -6.25 -0.04 1.67
C ASP A 187 -7.38 0.64 2.42
N GLY A 188 -7.93 1.71 1.85
CA GLY A 188 -8.88 2.55 2.57
C GLY A 188 -9.84 3.31 1.68
N ARG A 189 -10.83 3.91 2.33
CA ARG A 189 -11.87 4.74 1.73
C ARG A 189 -11.70 6.18 2.18
N PRO A 190 -12.15 7.17 1.37
CA PRO A 190 -11.98 8.58 1.67
C PRO A 190 -12.58 9.03 3.02
N GLN A 191 -13.54 8.28 3.56
CA GLN A 191 -14.17 8.58 4.86
C GLN A 191 -13.31 8.17 6.07
N SER A 192 -12.19 7.47 5.84
CA SER A 192 -11.22 7.09 6.88
C SER A 192 -10.77 8.31 7.66
N THR A 193 -10.69 8.23 8.99
CA THR A 193 -10.30 9.36 9.85
C THR A 193 -8.92 9.91 9.50
N VAL A 194 -7.98 9.01 9.24
CA VAL A 194 -6.60 9.33 8.83
C VAL A 194 -6.56 10.05 7.48
N LEU A 195 -7.54 9.80 6.60
CA LEU A 195 -7.63 10.44 5.28
C LEU A 195 -8.50 11.69 5.28
N ARG A 196 -8.91 12.19 6.45
CA ARG A 196 -9.66 13.45 6.54
C ARG A 196 -8.68 14.63 6.41
N GLY A 197 -9.01 15.58 5.55
CA GLY A 197 -8.23 16.81 5.41
C GLY A 197 -6.93 16.63 4.63
N ALA A 198 -5.87 17.32 5.07
CA ALA A 198 -4.64 17.49 4.29
C ALA A 198 -3.79 16.21 4.16
N ALA A 199 -3.94 15.23 5.05
CA ALA A 199 -3.22 13.95 4.97
C ALA A 199 -3.56 13.16 3.70
N ARG A 200 -4.73 13.40 3.10
CA ARG A 200 -5.08 12.82 1.79
C ARG A 200 -4.15 13.30 0.68
N GLU A 201 -3.69 14.55 0.74
CA GLU A 201 -2.81 15.14 -0.26
C GLU A 201 -1.39 14.54 -0.25
N LEU A 202 -1.08 13.72 0.76
CA LEU A 202 0.21 13.02 0.89
C LEU A 202 0.21 11.67 0.13
N LEU A 203 -0.94 11.26 -0.39
CA LEU A 203 -1.12 10.05 -1.19
C LEU A 203 -1.15 10.44 -2.68
N ALA A 204 0.03 10.61 -3.28
CA ALA A 204 0.10 11.08 -4.66
C ALA A 204 -0.19 9.98 -5.71
N THR A 205 -0.10 8.70 -5.33
CA THR A 205 -0.55 7.56 -6.15
C THR A 205 -1.85 6.99 -5.60
N LEU A 206 -2.92 7.06 -6.39
CA LEU A 206 -4.23 6.51 -6.04
C LEU A 206 -4.59 5.35 -6.98
N ILE A 207 -4.91 4.20 -6.42
CA ILE A 207 -5.25 2.98 -7.16
C ILE A 207 -6.70 2.63 -6.88
N LEU A 208 -7.58 2.90 -7.85
CA LEU A 208 -9.03 2.79 -7.70
C LEU A 208 -9.62 1.63 -8.53
N ALA A 209 -10.47 0.81 -7.92
CA ALA A 209 -11.27 -0.18 -8.66
C ALA A 209 -12.66 -0.35 -8.04
N ARG A 210 -13.67 -0.66 -8.86
CA ARG A 210 -15.06 -0.89 -8.37
C ARG A 210 -15.58 0.26 -7.48
N PHE A 211 -15.26 1.50 -7.82
CA PHE A 211 -15.59 2.68 -7.02
C PHE A 211 -16.97 3.25 -7.38
N THR A 212 -17.53 4.04 -6.46
CA THR A 212 -18.71 4.86 -6.73
C THR A 212 -18.30 6.20 -7.36
N ALA A 213 -19.26 6.88 -8.01
CA ALA A 213 -19.04 8.24 -8.49
C ALA A 213 -18.59 9.20 -7.37
N ASP A 214 -19.18 9.07 -6.17
CA ASP A 214 -18.79 9.89 -5.01
C ASP A 214 -17.35 9.62 -4.57
N THR A 215 -16.94 8.34 -4.54
CA THR A 215 -15.56 7.98 -4.20
C THR A 215 -14.58 8.59 -5.19
N TRP A 216 -14.91 8.54 -6.48
CA TRP A 216 -14.12 9.17 -7.54
C TRP A 216 -14.06 10.68 -7.38
N GLN A 217 -15.19 11.35 -7.17
CA GLN A 217 -15.24 12.80 -7.02
C GLN A 217 -14.40 13.28 -5.83
N VAL A 218 -14.37 12.50 -4.75
CA VAL A 218 -13.53 12.82 -3.59
C VAL A 218 -12.05 12.54 -3.89
N LEU A 219 -11.69 11.39 -4.46
CA LEU A 219 -10.28 11.00 -4.58
C LEU A 219 -9.58 11.54 -5.84
N ALA A 220 -10.32 11.75 -6.91
CA ALA A 220 -9.81 12.14 -8.22
C ALA A 220 -10.55 13.37 -8.79
N PRO A 221 -10.73 14.47 -8.02
CA PRO A 221 -11.52 15.61 -8.49
C PRO A 221 -10.93 16.29 -9.73
N ALA A 222 -9.59 16.29 -9.86
CA ALA A 222 -8.88 16.89 -10.98
C ALA A 222 -8.94 16.03 -12.27
N ALA A 223 -9.23 14.73 -12.13
CA ALA A 223 -9.26 13.77 -13.23
C ALA A 223 -10.55 13.83 -14.08
N GLY A 224 -11.45 14.75 -13.78
CA GLY A 224 -12.74 14.87 -14.46
C GLY A 224 -13.78 13.84 -13.98
N PRO A 225 -14.85 13.58 -14.75
CA PRO A 225 -15.95 12.71 -14.33
C PRO A 225 -15.52 11.23 -14.23
N ALA A 226 -16.13 10.51 -13.30
CA ALA A 226 -15.87 9.09 -13.10
C ALA A 226 -16.07 8.28 -14.40
N PRO A 227 -15.08 7.47 -14.83
CA PRO A 227 -15.20 6.67 -16.03
C PRO A 227 -16.28 5.59 -15.84
N LYS A 228 -16.96 5.25 -16.95
CA LYS A 228 -17.99 4.20 -16.93
C LYS A 228 -17.35 2.84 -16.70
N GLN A 229 -17.69 2.19 -15.59
CA GLN A 229 -17.21 0.85 -15.28
C GLN A 229 -18.00 -0.21 -16.05
N ARG A 230 -17.56 -0.51 -17.29
CA ARG A 230 -18.17 -1.57 -18.11
C ARG A 230 -17.63 -2.92 -17.67
N HIS A 231 -18.49 -3.77 -17.08
CA HIS A 231 -18.18 -5.12 -16.60
C HIS A 231 -16.88 -5.23 -15.78
N PRO A 232 -16.93 -5.25 -14.44
CA PRO A 232 -15.72 -5.17 -13.61
C PRO A 232 -14.79 -6.38 -13.85
N GLN A 233 -13.81 -6.18 -14.72
CA GLN A 233 -12.74 -7.13 -14.98
C GLN A 233 -11.85 -7.24 -13.73
N ARG A 234 -11.46 -8.46 -13.38
CA ARG A 234 -10.56 -8.69 -12.25
C ARG A 234 -9.19 -8.09 -12.55
N GLY A 235 -8.65 -7.35 -11.60
CA GLY A 235 -7.35 -6.71 -11.75
C GLY A 235 -7.35 -5.46 -12.62
N ARG A 236 -8.52 -4.95 -13.03
CA ARG A 236 -8.62 -3.66 -13.73
C ARG A 236 -8.73 -2.53 -12.70
N PHE A 237 -7.78 -1.62 -12.75
CA PHE A 237 -7.70 -0.44 -11.89
C PHE A 237 -7.66 0.84 -12.72
N HIS A 238 -7.96 1.95 -12.07
CA HIS A 238 -7.63 3.29 -12.54
C HIS A 238 -6.54 3.78 -11.60
N VAL A 239 -5.34 3.97 -12.13
CA VAL A 239 -4.20 4.53 -11.40
C VAL A 239 -4.19 6.01 -11.68
N ILE A 240 -4.13 6.82 -10.62
CA ILE A 240 -4.07 8.27 -10.71
C ILE A 240 -2.74 8.72 -10.13
N GLN A 241 -1.96 9.42 -10.96
CA GLN A 241 -0.67 10.01 -10.63
C GLN A 241 -0.59 11.38 -11.31
N HIS A 242 -0.13 12.41 -10.60
CA HIS A 242 0.02 13.77 -11.13
C HIS A 242 -1.25 14.37 -11.78
N GLY A 243 -2.43 13.92 -11.36
CA GLY A 243 -3.73 14.35 -11.92
C GLY A 243 -4.14 13.62 -13.21
N GLU A 244 -3.29 12.77 -13.76
CA GLU A 244 -3.58 11.92 -14.92
C GLU A 244 -4.19 10.58 -14.49
N VAL A 245 -4.94 9.95 -15.38
CA VAL A 245 -5.62 8.66 -15.13
C VAL A 245 -5.20 7.62 -16.15
N ASP A 246 -4.66 6.53 -15.64
CA ASP A 246 -4.34 5.34 -16.43
C ASP A 246 -5.23 4.17 -16.04
N GLU A 247 -6.13 3.77 -16.96
CA GLU A 247 -6.80 2.48 -16.84
C GLU A 247 -5.77 1.37 -17.05
N THR A 248 -5.57 0.54 -16.02
CA THR A 248 -4.40 -0.33 -15.85
C THR A 248 -4.81 -1.76 -15.53
N GLN A 249 -4.22 -2.73 -16.22
CA GLN A 249 -4.26 -4.14 -15.81
C GLN A 249 -3.16 -4.37 -14.77
N ALA A 250 -3.55 -4.55 -13.52
CA ALA A 250 -2.62 -4.74 -12.44
C ALA A 250 -1.93 -6.10 -12.48
N ILE A 251 -0.70 -6.12 -11.97
CA ILE A 251 0.05 -7.34 -11.69
C ILE A 251 -0.65 -8.19 -10.63
N ARG A 252 -0.73 -9.49 -10.90
CA ARG A 252 -1.22 -10.50 -9.98
C ARG A 252 -0.03 -11.28 -9.44
N MET A 253 0.29 -11.05 -8.17
CA MET A 253 1.09 -11.94 -7.34
C MET A 253 0.15 -12.71 -6.41
N THR A 254 0.34 -14.02 -6.27
CA THR A 254 -0.33 -14.89 -5.30
C THR A 254 0.50 -15.06 -4.03
N ASP A 255 -0.05 -15.66 -2.97
CA ASP A 255 0.73 -15.98 -1.77
C ASP A 255 1.89 -16.92 -2.10
N ALA A 256 1.64 -17.91 -2.96
CA ALA A 256 2.64 -18.86 -3.41
C ALA A 256 3.75 -18.17 -4.21
N ASP A 257 3.41 -17.22 -5.09
CA ASP A 257 4.41 -16.45 -5.83
C ASP A 257 5.35 -15.70 -4.88
N VAL A 258 4.79 -15.03 -3.85
CA VAL A 258 5.58 -14.28 -2.88
C VAL A 258 6.46 -15.21 -2.05
N VAL A 259 5.92 -16.30 -1.50
CA VAL A 259 6.72 -17.23 -0.71
C VAL A 259 7.83 -17.84 -1.56
N THR A 260 7.53 -18.27 -2.79
CA THR A 260 8.54 -18.82 -3.70
C THR A 260 9.63 -17.79 -3.96
N TRP A 261 9.28 -16.54 -4.27
CA TRP A 261 10.25 -15.48 -4.54
C TRP A 261 11.25 -15.26 -3.39
N PHE A 262 10.82 -15.40 -2.13
CA PHE A 262 11.69 -15.17 -0.97
C PHE A 262 12.30 -16.42 -0.34
N THR A 263 12.00 -17.61 -0.87
CA THR A 263 12.47 -18.88 -0.28
C THR A 263 13.10 -19.84 -1.29
N ASP A 264 13.09 -19.49 -2.57
CA ASP A 264 13.74 -20.27 -3.61
C ASP A 264 15.27 -20.15 -3.46
N PRO A 265 15.99 -21.25 -3.18
CA PRO A 265 17.44 -21.24 -2.98
C PRO A 265 18.24 -20.87 -4.24
N ASP A 266 17.60 -20.87 -5.42
CA ASP A 266 18.22 -20.45 -6.68
C ASP A 266 18.01 -18.95 -6.97
N ASP A 267 17.34 -18.20 -6.08
CA ASP A 267 17.24 -16.74 -6.17
C ASP A 267 18.56 -16.09 -5.70
N PRO A 268 19.26 -15.31 -6.54
CA PRO A 268 20.53 -14.67 -6.18
C PRO A 268 20.42 -13.66 -5.03
N THR A 269 19.22 -13.37 -4.54
CA THR A 269 18.94 -12.50 -3.39
C THR A 269 18.61 -13.22 -2.08
N ALA A 270 18.51 -14.56 -2.07
CA ALA A 270 18.22 -15.38 -0.89
C ALA A 270 19.43 -15.61 0.05
#